data_AF-A0A9D9GKP6-F1
#
_entry.id   AF-A0A9D9GKP6-F1
#
_cell.length_a   1.000
_cell.length_b   1.000
_cell.length_c   1.000
_cell.angle_alpha   90.00
_cell.angle_beta   90.00
_cell.angle_gamma   90.00
#
_symmetry.space_group_name_H-M   'P 1'
#
loop_
_entity.id
_entity.type
_entity.pdbx_description
1 polymer ?
#
loop_
_entity_poly.entity_id
_entity_poly.type
_entity_poly.pdbx_seq_one_letter_code
_entity_poly.pdbx_strand_id
1 'polypeptide(L)'
;SDFSGDLQKTIQIANNAIHDANEYLNKTDFLLLTFGSAFVYRHKEKNFVVANCHKEDANVFSRELVTVDEIISVYNSIIDRIISVNPNVCIVLTVSPIRHLRDGLDENSLSKATLRLAVNALVKRYADNVVYFPSYEIMMDDLRDYRFYAEDMTHPSSVAVDYIFEKFSDAVMSADQIAVMRRVEKIVEGLNHRMTDPQSANSKQFAAKLIMNMNELTGKCHVDFKREKMDLINRCGLEMV
;
A
#
# COMPACT_ATOMS: atom_id res chain seq x y z
N SER A 1 -18.73 -0.39 12.25
CA SER A 1 -17.69 -1.41 11.95
C SER A 1 -18.40 -2.54 11.22
N ASP A 2 -17.86 -3.03 10.10
CA ASP A 2 -18.48 -4.10 9.29
C ASP A 2 -18.62 -5.46 10.03
N PHE A 3 -18.16 -5.52 11.28
CA PHE A 3 -18.22 -6.69 12.16
C PHE A 3 -19.32 -6.61 13.23
N SER A 4 -20.25 -5.65 13.14
CA SER A 4 -21.37 -5.52 14.09
C SER A 4 -22.67 -6.19 13.62
N GLY A 5 -22.59 -7.15 12.69
CA GLY A 5 -23.73 -7.88 12.12
C GLY A 5 -23.87 -9.31 12.64
N ASP A 6 -24.76 -10.08 11.99
CA ASP A 6 -24.91 -11.53 12.22
C ASP A 6 -23.55 -12.25 12.13
N LEU A 7 -23.24 -13.06 13.14
CA LEU A 7 -21.99 -13.81 13.25
C LEU A 7 -21.74 -14.69 12.03
N GLN A 8 -22.76 -15.39 11.54
CA GLN A 8 -22.62 -16.28 10.39
C GLN A 8 -22.29 -15.49 9.12
N LYS A 9 -23.00 -14.38 8.90
CA LYS A 9 -22.72 -13.48 7.79
C LYS A 9 -21.31 -12.89 7.87
N THR A 10 -20.86 -12.53 9.06
CA THR A 10 -19.52 -11.97 9.30
C THR A 10 -18.42 -12.99 9.00
N ILE A 11 -18.59 -14.23 9.47
CA ILE A 11 -17.67 -15.34 9.17
C ILE A 11 -17.63 -15.61 7.67
N GLN A 12 -18.79 -15.62 7.00
CA GLN A 12 -18.85 -15.85 5.56
C GLN A 12 -18.11 -14.75 4.78
N ILE A 13 -18.27 -13.48 5.15
CA ILE A 13 -17.56 -12.36 4.53
C ILE A 13 -16.04 -12.53 4.71
N ALA A 14 -15.59 -12.87 5.92
CA ALA A 14 -14.17 -13.09 6.19
C ALA A 14 -13.59 -14.26 5.39
N ASN A 15 -14.33 -15.39 5.31
CA ASN A 15 -13.90 -16.56 4.53
C ASN A 15 -13.84 -16.26 3.03
N ASN A 16 -14.84 -15.54 2.49
CA ASN A 16 -14.83 -15.12 1.09
C ASN A 16 -13.64 -14.21 0.80
N ALA A 17 -13.36 -13.23 1.67
CA ALA A 17 -12.20 -12.35 1.51
C ALA A 17 -10.86 -13.11 1.53
N ILE A 18 -10.73 -14.14 2.37
CA ILE A 18 -9.55 -15.02 2.39
C ILE A 18 -9.45 -15.82 1.09
N HIS A 19 -10.58 -16.35 0.60
CA HIS A 19 -10.61 -17.09 -0.66
C HIS A 19 -10.20 -16.21 -1.83
N ASP A 20 -10.82 -15.04 -1.98
CA ASP A 20 -10.52 -14.06 -3.03
C ASP A 20 -9.05 -13.61 -2.97
N ALA A 21 -8.51 -13.37 -1.78
CA ALA A 21 -7.10 -13.01 -1.59
C ALA A 21 -6.15 -14.13 -2.04
N ASN A 22 -6.47 -15.40 -1.75
CA ASN A 22 -5.67 -16.54 -2.20
C ASN A 22 -5.73 -16.71 -3.73
N GLU A 23 -6.91 -16.56 -4.34
CA GLU A 23 -7.03 -16.60 -5.80
C GLU A 23 -6.26 -15.45 -6.47
N TYR A 24 -6.29 -14.26 -5.87
CA TYR A 24 -5.56 -13.10 -6.35
C TYR A 24 -4.04 -13.30 -6.26
N LEU A 25 -3.55 -13.85 -5.16
CA LEU A 25 -2.11 -14.12 -4.96
C LEU A 25 -1.53 -15.03 -6.05
N ASN A 26 -2.29 -16.04 -6.48
CA ASN A 26 -1.89 -16.96 -7.57
C ASN A 26 -1.63 -16.25 -8.91
N LYS A 27 -2.22 -15.08 -9.13
CA LYS A 27 -2.12 -14.30 -10.37
C LYS A 27 -1.38 -12.98 -10.18
N THR A 28 -0.79 -12.76 -9.00
CA THR A 28 -0.12 -11.52 -8.64
C THR A 28 1.29 -11.49 -9.22
N ASP A 29 1.59 -10.50 -10.05
CA ASP A 29 2.95 -10.31 -10.57
C ASP A 29 3.86 -9.63 -9.53
N PHE A 30 3.33 -8.68 -8.77
CA PHE A 30 4.08 -7.87 -7.81
C PHE A 30 3.38 -7.78 -6.44
N LEU A 31 4.14 -8.00 -5.36
CA LEU A 31 3.69 -7.82 -3.99
C LEU A 31 4.58 -6.81 -3.26
N LEU A 32 4.05 -5.63 -2.97
CA LEU A 32 4.78 -4.58 -2.22
C LEU A 32 4.53 -4.73 -0.71
N LEU A 33 5.61 -4.90 0.06
CA LEU A 33 5.57 -4.97 1.52
C LEU A 33 6.39 -3.82 2.13
N THR A 34 5.71 -2.93 2.86
CA THR A 34 6.32 -1.77 3.51
C THR A 34 6.48 -2.00 5.00
N PHE A 35 7.72 -2.00 5.48
CA PHE A 35 8.03 -2.19 6.89
C PHE A 35 8.02 -0.84 7.63
N GLY A 36 7.15 -0.72 8.63
CA GLY A 36 6.96 0.51 9.41
C GLY A 36 7.94 0.64 10.58
N SER A 37 7.81 -0.27 11.56
CA SER A 37 8.61 -0.29 12.78
C SER A 37 8.97 -1.72 13.19
N ALA A 38 10.16 -1.92 13.74
CA ALA A 38 10.58 -3.13 14.44
C ALA A 38 10.12 -3.15 15.91
N PHE A 39 9.46 -2.10 16.41
CA PHE A 39 8.80 -2.16 17.70
C PHE A 39 7.44 -2.83 17.59
N VAL A 40 7.20 -3.80 18.45
CA VAL A 40 5.94 -4.53 18.55
C VAL A 40 5.38 -4.42 19.95
N TYR A 41 4.08 -4.67 20.07
CA TYR A 41 3.44 -4.88 21.35
C TYR A 41 3.18 -6.37 21.53
N ARG A 42 3.67 -6.94 22.63
CA ARG A 42 3.46 -8.35 22.98
C ARG A 42 2.52 -8.44 24.16
N HIS A 43 1.51 -9.29 24.06
CA HIS A 43 0.62 -9.56 25.19
C HIS A 43 1.42 -10.32 26.28
N LYS A 44 1.51 -9.77 27.49
CA LYS A 44 2.37 -10.29 28.57
C LYS A 44 2.06 -11.73 28.96
N GLU A 45 0.78 -12.08 29.08
CA GLU A 45 0.36 -13.44 29.47
C GLU A 45 0.36 -14.44 28.31
N LYS A 46 -0.19 -14.04 27.15
CA LYS A 46 -0.39 -14.94 26.00
C LYS A 46 0.84 -15.03 25.08
N ASN A 47 1.83 -14.16 25.28
CA ASN A 47 3.13 -14.13 24.62
C ASN A 47 3.10 -13.97 23.08
N PHE A 48 2.00 -13.48 22.50
CA PHE A 48 1.90 -13.18 21.06
C PHE A 48 2.01 -11.69 20.76
N VAL A 49 2.54 -11.38 19.58
CA VAL A 49 2.61 -10.02 19.03
C VAL A 49 1.23 -9.59 18.55
N VAL A 50 0.85 -8.34 18.84
CA VAL A 50 -0.41 -7.72 18.41
C VAL A 50 -0.16 -6.48 17.54
N ALA A 51 -1.02 -6.29 16.54
CA ALA A 51 -1.02 -5.11 15.69
C ALA A 51 -2.14 -4.11 16.06
N ASN A 52 -3.23 -4.58 16.68
CA ASN A 52 -4.34 -3.76 17.13
C ASN A 52 -4.80 -4.27 18.51
N CYS A 53 -4.88 -3.35 19.49
CA CYS A 53 -5.21 -3.71 20.87
C CYS A 53 -6.71 -3.73 21.17
N HIS A 54 -7.62 -3.51 20.19
CA HIS A 54 -9.08 -3.64 20.34
C HIS A 54 -9.68 -2.96 21.61
N LYS A 55 -9.09 -1.83 22.05
CA LYS A 55 -9.43 -1.10 23.28
C LYS A 55 -9.17 -1.86 24.59
N GLU A 56 -8.33 -2.89 24.58
CA GLU A 56 -7.78 -3.50 25.80
C GLU A 56 -6.80 -2.54 26.50
N ASP A 57 -6.61 -2.76 27.81
CA ASP A 57 -5.73 -1.95 28.64
C ASP A 57 -4.27 -2.05 28.15
N ALA A 58 -3.61 -0.91 27.92
CA ALA A 58 -2.21 -0.86 27.50
C ALA A 58 -1.27 -1.62 28.45
N ASN A 59 -1.63 -1.76 29.73
CA ASN A 59 -0.84 -2.44 30.75
C ASN A 59 -0.69 -3.94 30.51
N VAL A 60 -1.55 -4.58 29.70
CA VAL A 60 -1.41 -6.01 29.38
C VAL A 60 -0.36 -6.26 28.30
N PHE A 61 0.18 -5.21 27.69
CA PHE A 61 1.18 -5.30 26.64
C PHE A 61 2.56 -4.83 27.10
N SER A 62 3.60 -5.48 26.62
CA SER A 62 4.99 -4.99 26.66
C SER A 62 5.38 -4.52 25.27
N ARG A 63 5.93 -3.31 25.18
CA ARG A 63 6.58 -2.84 23.96
C ARG A 63 8.00 -3.35 23.95
N GLU A 64 8.40 -3.97 22.86
CA GLU A 64 9.75 -4.50 22.67
C GLU A 64 10.23 -4.29 21.24
N LEU A 65 11.54 -4.14 21.09
CA LEU A 65 12.18 -4.16 19.78
C LEU A 65 12.41 -5.62 19.39
N VAL A 66 11.78 -6.08 18.31
CA VAL A 66 12.08 -7.42 17.79
C VAL A 66 13.48 -7.47 17.22
N THR A 67 14.13 -8.63 17.35
CA THR A 67 15.45 -8.85 16.80
C THR A 67 15.41 -9.03 15.28
N VAL A 68 16.56 -8.82 14.63
CA VAL A 68 16.74 -9.08 13.20
C VAL A 68 16.38 -10.52 12.85
N ASP A 69 16.81 -11.49 13.67
CA ASP A 69 16.59 -12.92 13.45
C ASP A 69 15.11 -13.31 13.58
N GLU A 70 14.37 -12.71 14.52
CA GLU A 70 12.93 -12.93 14.64
C GLU A 70 12.18 -12.45 13.39
N ILE A 71 12.52 -11.27 12.87
CA ILE A 71 11.93 -10.76 11.62
C ILE A 71 12.25 -11.72 10.47
N ILE A 72 13.52 -12.11 10.31
CA ILE A 72 13.94 -13.03 9.25
C ILE A 72 13.20 -14.36 9.35
N SER A 73 13.09 -14.95 10.54
CA SER A 73 12.42 -16.23 10.76
C SER A 73 10.94 -16.18 10.36
N VAL A 74 10.23 -15.13 10.76
CA VAL A 74 8.81 -14.94 10.41
C VAL A 74 8.66 -14.75 8.91
N TYR A 75 9.46 -13.86 8.31
CA TYR A 75 9.32 -13.54 6.88
C TYR A 75 9.82 -14.66 5.96
N ASN A 76 10.81 -15.46 6.34
CA ASN A 76 11.17 -16.67 5.59
C ASN A 76 9.93 -17.57 5.44
N SER A 77 9.23 -17.83 6.55
CA SER A 77 8.04 -18.69 6.54
C SER A 77 6.91 -18.12 5.67
N ILE A 78 6.75 -16.80 5.62
CA ILE A 78 5.74 -16.12 4.81
C ILE A 78 6.13 -16.16 3.32
N ILE A 79 7.37 -15.80 3.01
CA ILE A 79 7.89 -15.75 1.63
C ILE A 79 7.90 -17.14 1.02
N ASP A 80 8.33 -18.17 1.76
CA ASP A 80 8.30 -19.57 1.29
C ASP A 80 6.88 -20.00 0.91
N ARG A 81 5.87 -19.62 1.72
CA ARG A 81 4.46 -19.92 1.42
C ARG A 81 3.96 -19.16 0.20
N ILE A 82 4.29 -17.88 0.09
CA ILE A 82 3.91 -17.05 -1.06
C ILE A 82 4.48 -17.64 -2.35
N ILE A 83 5.78 -17.96 -2.37
CA ILE A 83 6.47 -18.56 -3.52
C ILE A 83 5.90 -19.94 -3.85
N SER A 84 5.53 -20.74 -2.84
CA SER A 84 4.89 -22.04 -3.07
C SER A 84 3.53 -21.95 -3.78
N VAL A 85 2.82 -20.84 -3.60
CA VAL A 85 1.54 -20.55 -4.27
C VAL A 85 1.79 -19.95 -5.65
N ASN A 86 2.70 -18.98 -5.75
CA ASN A 86 3.05 -18.31 -6.98
C ASN A 86 4.58 -18.15 -7.11
N PRO A 87 5.26 -19.06 -7.84
CA PRO A 87 6.71 -19.00 -7.99
C PRO A 87 7.23 -17.79 -8.76
N ASN A 88 6.37 -17.13 -9.55
CA ASN A 88 6.75 -16.02 -10.43
C ASN A 88 6.53 -14.64 -9.80
N VAL A 89 6.00 -14.58 -8.57
CA VAL A 89 5.75 -13.30 -7.89
C VAL A 89 7.05 -12.58 -7.58
N CYS A 90 7.07 -11.28 -7.88
CA CYS A 90 8.12 -10.36 -7.47
C CYS A 90 7.68 -9.62 -6.19
N ILE A 91 8.34 -9.89 -5.08
CA ILE A 91 8.11 -9.24 -3.80
C ILE A 91 9.04 -8.04 -3.69
N VAL A 92 8.46 -6.85 -3.59
CA VAL A 92 9.20 -5.61 -3.37
C VAL A 92 9.14 -5.28 -1.89
N LEU A 93 10.27 -5.35 -1.20
CA LEU A 93 10.39 -4.90 0.19
C LEU A 93 10.80 -3.44 0.21
N THR A 94 10.24 -2.66 1.13
CA THR A 94 10.70 -1.29 1.41
C THR A 94 10.57 -0.97 2.89
N VAL A 95 11.39 -0.06 3.40
CA VAL A 95 11.23 0.48 4.76
C VAL A 95 10.55 1.84 4.65
N SER A 96 9.49 2.05 5.41
CA SER A 96 8.74 3.31 5.37
C SER A 96 9.62 4.49 5.78
N PRO A 97 9.56 5.63 5.05
CA PRO A 97 10.25 6.86 5.43
C PRO A 97 9.61 7.61 6.62
N ILE A 98 8.40 7.21 7.03
CA ILE A 98 7.67 7.85 8.14
C ILE A 98 8.45 7.69 9.44
N ARG A 99 8.61 8.81 10.17
CA ARG A 99 9.32 8.86 11.45
C ARG A 99 8.37 8.51 12.61
N HIS A 100 8.74 7.56 13.46
CA HIS A 100 8.00 7.28 14.69
C HIS A 100 8.46 8.21 15.82
N LEU A 101 8.24 9.52 15.69
CA LEU A 101 8.78 10.53 16.62
C LEU A 101 8.26 10.41 18.06
N ARG A 102 7.08 9.82 18.26
CA ARG A 102 6.50 9.57 19.59
C ARG A 102 7.37 8.68 20.47
N ASP A 103 8.22 7.86 19.84
CA ASP A 103 9.07 6.87 20.48
C ASP A 103 10.50 7.40 20.74
N GLY A 104 10.86 8.56 20.18
CA GLY A 104 12.21 9.09 20.21
C GLY A 104 12.98 8.87 18.91
N LEU A 105 13.90 9.79 18.61
CA LEU A 105 14.70 9.76 17.38
C LEU A 105 15.69 8.60 17.35
N ASP A 106 16.27 8.28 18.50
CA ASP A 106 17.17 7.17 18.74
C ASP A 106 16.44 5.83 18.55
N GLU A 107 15.27 5.65 19.15
CA GLU A 107 14.45 4.45 18.97
C GLU A 107 13.98 4.29 17.52
N ASN A 108 13.52 5.38 16.88
CA ASN A 108 13.17 5.33 15.46
C ASN A 108 14.38 4.89 14.62
N SER A 109 15.56 5.44 14.86
CA SER A 109 16.78 5.07 14.12
C SER A 109 17.15 3.61 14.33
N LEU A 110 17.09 3.13 15.57
CA LEU A 110 17.33 1.72 15.90
C LEU A 110 16.32 0.79 15.21
N SER A 111 15.04 1.15 15.26
CA SER A 111 13.97 0.41 14.58
C SER A 111 14.19 0.31 13.07
N LYS A 112 14.49 1.42 12.39
CA LYS A 112 14.77 1.43 10.95
C LYS A 112 16.04 0.62 10.63
N ALA A 113 17.09 0.74 11.43
CA ALA A 113 18.32 -0.05 11.25
C ALA A 113 18.05 -1.56 11.34
N THR A 114 17.29 -2.00 12.35
CA THR A 114 16.86 -3.39 12.52
C THR A 114 16.09 -3.90 11.31
N LEU A 115 15.10 -3.13 10.82
CA LEU A 115 14.33 -3.48 9.62
C LEU A 115 15.22 -3.57 8.38
N ARG A 116 16.17 -2.64 8.20
CA ARG A 116 17.09 -2.63 7.06
C ARG A 116 18.01 -3.85 7.04
N LEU A 117 18.53 -4.25 8.19
CA LEU A 117 19.33 -5.46 8.31
C LEU A 117 18.52 -6.72 7.95
N ALA A 118 17.29 -6.84 8.47
CA ALA A 118 16.42 -7.96 8.17
C ALA A 118 16.05 -8.01 6.67
N VAL A 119 15.64 -6.88 6.09
CA VAL A 119 15.32 -6.77 4.65
C VAL A 119 16.50 -7.16 3.78
N ASN A 120 17.70 -6.68 4.09
CA ASN A 120 18.90 -7.06 3.34
C ASN A 120 19.19 -8.57 3.39
N ALA A 121 18.96 -9.22 4.53
CA ALA A 121 19.11 -10.67 4.64
C ALA A 121 18.07 -11.43 3.80
N LEU A 122 16.81 -10.98 3.81
CA LEU A 122 15.72 -11.57 3.02
C LEU A 122 15.96 -11.43 1.51
N VAL A 123 16.36 -10.24 1.05
CA VAL A 123 16.70 -9.98 -0.35
C VAL A 123 17.83 -10.89 -0.83
N LYS A 124 18.88 -11.06 -0.02
CA LYS A 124 20.00 -11.96 -0.36
C LYS A 124 19.56 -13.43 -0.44
N ARG A 125 18.67 -13.86 0.45
CA ARG A 125 18.19 -15.25 0.50
C ARG A 125 17.27 -15.58 -0.68
N TYR A 126 16.42 -14.66 -1.07
CA TYR A 126 15.39 -14.84 -2.09
C TYR A 126 15.65 -13.97 -3.33
N ALA A 127 16.91 -13.92 -3.80
CA ALA A 127 17.35 -12.98 -4.82
C ALA A 127 16.57 -13.04 -6.15
N ASP A 128 15.95 -14.18 -6.46
CA ASP A 128 15.14 -14.38 -7.67
C ASP A 128 13.72 -13.80 -7.55
N ASN A 129 13.20 -13.65 -6.32
CA ASN A 129 11.82 -13.23 -6.07
C ASN A 129 11.72 -11.93 -5.27
N VAL A 130 12.75 -11.52 -4.55
CA VAL A 130 12.68 -10.43 -3.57
C VAL A 130 13.66 -9.33 -3.91
N VAL A 131 13.15 -8.11 -4.08
CA VAL A 131 13.95 -6.91 -4.34
C VAL A 131 13.70 -5.85 -3.27
N TYR A 132 14.63 -4.91 -3.12
CA TYR A 132 14.48 -3.78 -2.20
C TYR A 132 14.28 -2.46 -2.95
N PHE A 133 13.25 -1.72 -2.57
CA PHE A 133 13.06 -0.33 -2.99
C PHE A 133 13.44 0.66 -1.87
N PRO A 134 14.38 1.59 -2.08
CA PRO A 134 14.97 2.42 -1.03
C PRO A 134 14.17 3.68 -0.67
N SER A 135 12.86 3.55 -0.38
CA SER A 135 12.02 4.73 -0.05
C SER A 135 12.48 5.47 1.22
N TYR A 136 12.97 4.73 2.24
CA TYR A 136 13.54 5.32 3.45
C TYR A 136 14.80 6.14 3.15
N GLU A 137 15.76 5.57 2.42
CA GLU A 137 17.01 6.26 2.07
C GLU A 137 16.76 7.45 1.15
N ILE A 138 15.85 7.35 0.17
CA ILE A 138 15.45 8.50 -0.65
C ILE A 138 14.96 9.64 0.25
N MET A 139 14.11 9.35 1.24
CA MET A 139 13.63 10.40 2.13
C MET A 139 14.75 10.99 2.99
N MET A 140 15.66 10.16 3.52
CA MET A 140 16.67 10.61 4.47
C MET A 140 17.86 11.31 3.80
N ASP A 141 18.26 10.85 2.61
CA ASP A 141 19.52 11.23 1.97
C ASP A 141 19.31 12.08 0.71
N ASP A 142 18.34 11.75 -0.16
CA ASP A 142 18.02 12.56 -1.34
C ASP A 142 17.14 13.77 -0.97
N LEU A 143 16.11 13.55 -0.15
CA LEU A 143 15.14 14.54 0.31
C LEU A 143 15.41 15.03 1.74
N ARG A 144 16.69 15.21 2.06
CA ARG A 144 17.24 15.46 3.41
C ARG A 144 16.71 16.70 4.17
N ASP A 145 15.96 17.57 3.51
CA ASP A 145 15.51 18.87 4.05
C ASP A 145 14.11 18.79 4.68
N TYR A 146 13.88 19.53 5.77
CA TYR A 146 12.58 19.61 6.44
C TYR A 146 11.43 20.06 5.54
N ARG A 147 11.71 20.80 4.46
CA ARG A 147 10.73 21.19 3.43
C ARG A 147 10.00 20.00 2.80
N PHE A 148 10.58 18.81 2.91
CA PHE A 148 10.01 17.58 2.36
C PHE A 148 9.12 16.84 3.36
N TYR A 149 8.98 17.33 4.59
CA TYR A 149 8.01 16.81 5.56
C TYR A 149 6.71 17.62 5.50
N ALA A 150 5.60 16.96 5.82
CA ALA A 150 4.33 17.62 6.07
C ALA A 150 4.37 18.42 7.38
N GLU A 151 3.31 19.17 7.68
CA GLU A 151 3.22 20.03 8.86
C GLU A 151 3.44 19.30 10.19
N ASP A 152 3.17 18.00 10.25
CA ASP A 152 3.39 17.16 11.43
C ASP A 152 4.85 16.71 11.63
N MET A 153 5.75 17.11 10.72
CA MET A 153 7.19 16.81 10.73
C MET A 153 7.53 15.32 10.74
N THR A 154 6.54 14.47 10.43
CA THR A 154 6.58 13.02 10.59
C THR A 154 6.36 12.34 9.25
N HIS A 155 5.33 12.77 8.53
CA HIS A 155 4.99 12.25 7.22
C HIS A 155 5.72 13.01 6.11
N PRO A 156 6.03 12.35 4.98
CA PRO A 156 6.48 13.04 3.79
C PRO A 156 5.40 14.03 3.29
N SER A 157 5.85 15.18 2.81
CA SER A 157 5.04 16.16 2.06
C SER A 157 4.56 15.57 0.74
N SER A 158 3.57 16.19 0.09
CA SER A 158 3.11 15.77 -1.24
C SER A 158 4.27 15.75 -2.26
N VAL A 159 5.13 16.76 -2.25
CA VAL A 159 6.31 16.84 -3.13
C VAL A 159 7.25 15.65 -2.93
N ALA A 160 7.43 15.23 -1.67
CA ALA A 160 8.26 14.06 -1.35
C ALA A 160 7.61 12.74 -1.79
N VAL A 161 6.30 12.61 -1.59
CA VAL A 161 5.52 11.46 -2.07
C VAL A 161 5.63 11.34 -3.58
N ASP A 162 5.42 12.43 -4.32
CA ASP A 162 5.50 12.46 -5.79
C ASP A 162 6.89 12.07 -6.27
N TYR A 163 7.95 12.61 -5.65
CA TYR A 163 9.33 12.28 -6.00
C TYR A 163 9.66 10.79 -5.73
N ILE A 164 9.26 10.25 -4.58
CA ILE A 164 9.47 8.83 -4.26
C ILE A 164 8.68 7.95 -5.23
N PHE A 165 7.46 8.34 -5.59
CA PHE A 165 6.62 7.61 -6.54
C PHE A 165 7.18 7.63 -7.97
N GLU A 166 7.79 8.74 -8.39
CA GLU A 166 8.52 8.84 -9.65
C GLU A 166 9.70 7.85 -9.65
N LYS A 167 10.54 7.86 -8.61
CA LYS A 167 11.65 6.90 -8.47
C LYS A 167 11.20 5.46 -8.43
N PHE A 168 10.06 5.18 -7.79
CA PHE A 168 9.47 3.84 -7.76
C PHE A 168 9.03 3.41 -9.14
N SER A 169 8.25 4.25 -9.83
CA SER A 169 7.74 4.00 -11.17
C SER A 169 8.86 3.74 -12.15
N ASP A 170 9.92 4.55 -12.13
CA ASP A 170 11.10 4.37 -12.99
C ASP A 170 11.84 3.05 -12.73
N ALA A 171 11.80 2.55 -11.49
CA ALA A 171 12.50 1.32 -11.10
C ALA A 171 11.73 0.05 -11.44
N VAL A 172 10.39 0.09 -11.44
CA VAL A 172 9.56 -1.12 -11.55
C VAL A 172 8.62 -1.15 -12.77
N MET A 173 8.51 -0.04 -13.51
CA MET A 173 7.60 0.07 -14.66
C MET A 173 8.36 0.36 -15.95
N SER A 174 7.83 -0.15 -17.07
CA SER A 174 8.28 0.21 -18.41
C SER A 174 7.76 1.60 -18.83
N ALA A 175 8.38 2.19 -19.85
CA ALA A 175 7.93 3.47 -20.42
C ALA A 175 6.44 3.43 -20.86
N ASP A 176 5.99 2.31 -21.41
CA ASP A 176 4.60 2.11 -21.82
C ASP A 176 3.66 2.05 -20.60
N GLN A 177 4.07 1.38 -19.52
CA GLN A 177 3.32 1.31 -18.27
C GLN A 177 3.23 2.69 -17.60
N ILE A 178 4.32 3.45 -17.57
CA ILE A 178 4.33 4.83 -17.08
C ILE A 178 3.40 5.71 -17.91
N ALA A 179 3.37 5.53 -19.24
CA ALA A 179 2.45 6.27 -20.11
C ALA A 179 0.98 5.93 -19.80
N VAL A 180 0.67 4.66 -19.52
CA VAL A 180 -0.66 4.24 -19.06
C VAL A 180 -1.00 4.86 -17.70
N MET A 181 -0.08 4.79 -16.73
CA MET A 181 -0.25 5.36 -15.39
C MET A 181 -0.57 6.85 -15.44
N ARG A 182 0.16 7.65 -16.24
CA ARG A 182 -0.13 9.08 -16.45
C ARG A 182 -1.52 9.34 -17.03
N ARG A 183 -2.07 8.42 -17.82
CA ARG A 183 -3.46 8.51 -18.29
C ARG A 183 -4.46 8.19 -17.18
N VAL A 184 -4.15 7.20 -16.32
CA VAL A 184 -4.95 6.90 -15.13
C VAL A 184 -4.97 8.10 -14.17
N GLU A 185 -3.82 8.72 -13.91
CA GLU A 185 -3.72 9.93 -13.07
C GLU A 185 -4.66 11.04 -13.56
N LYS A 186 -4.65 11.36 -14.86
CA LYS A 186 -5.59 12.35 -15.44
C LYS A 186 -7.06 11.97 -15.27
N ILE A 187 -7.39 10.68 -15.32
CA ILE A 187 -8.75 10.19 -15.06
C ILE A 187 -9.11 10.41 -13.59
N VAL A 188 -8.22 10.04 -12.67
CA VAL A 188 -8.41 10.19 -11.21
C VAL A 188 -8.53 11.66 -10.82
N GLU A 189 -7.70 12.55 -11.37
CA GLU A 189 -7.82 14.00 -11.20
C GLU A 189 -9.19 14.52 -11.68
N GLY A 190 -9.64 14.03 -12.85
CA GLY A 190 -10.94 14.37 -13.39
C GLY A 190 -12.11 13.88 -12.52
N LEU A 191 -11.99 12.71 -11.90
CA LEU A 191 -12.98 12.16 -10.96
C LEU A 191 -13.03 12.96 -9.65
N ASN A 192 -11.88 13.42 -9.18
CA ASN A 192 -11.74 14.25 -7.99
C ASN A 192 -12.19 15.70 -8.23
N HIS A 193 -12.36 16.12 -9.49
CA HIS A 193 -12.89 17.44 -9.81
C HIS A 193 -14.32 17.60 -9.28
N ARG A 194 -14.52 18.62 -8.46
CA ARG A 194 -15.84 18.94 -7.89
C ARG A 194 -16.72 19.60 -8.95
N MET A 195 -17.68 18.83 -9.49
CA MET A 195 -18.74 19.36 -10.33
C MET A 195 -19.74 20.16 -9.48
N THR A 196 -19.87 21.46 -9.74
CA THR A 196 -20.78 22.36 -9.02
C THR A 196 -22.25 22.09 -9.35
N ASP A 197 -22.55 21.79 -10.62
CA ASP A 197 -23.84 21.28 -11.08
C ASP A 197 -23.63 20.01 -11.93
N PRO A 198 -23.73 18.81 -11.32
CA PRO A 198 -23.56 17.53 -12.01
C PRO A 198 -24.55 17.28 -13.16
N GLN A 199 -25.70 17.98 -13.17
CA GLN A 199 -26.76 17.79 -14.17
C GLN A 199 -26.69 18.80 -15.32
N SER A 200 -25.80 19.79 -15.25
CA SER A 200 -25.55 20.71 -16.36
C SER A 200 -25.03 19.99 -17.60
N ALA A 201 -25.30 20.54 -18.78
CA ALA A 201 -24.83 20.00 -20.05
C ALA A 201 -23.28 19.85 -20.08
N ASN A 202 -22.56 20.81 -19.49
CA ASN A 202 -21.10 20.79 -19.43
C ASN A 202 -20.58 19.65 -18.54
N SER A 203 -21.17 19.42 -17.37
CA SER A 203 -20.80 18.32 -16.49
C SER A 203 -21.08 16.96 -17.14
N LYS A 204 -22.23 16.81 -17.82
CA LYS A 204 -22.56 15.59 -18.58
C LYS A 204 -21.57 15.33 -19.71
N GLN A 205 -21.18 16.37 -20.46
CA GLN A 205 -20.19 16.25 -21.52
C GLN A 205 -18.80 15.87 -20.99
N PHE A 206 -18.39 16.48 -19.87
CA PHE A 206 -17.15 16.16 -19.19
C PHE A 206 -17.14 14.70 -18.68
N ALA A 207 -18.24 14.26 -18.04
CA ALA A 207 -18.39 12.90 -17.56
C ALA A 207 -18.37 11.87 -18.71
N ALA A 208 -19.07 12.13 -19.81
CA ALA A 208 -19.03 11.27 -21.00
C ALA A 208 -17.61 11.14 -21.57
N LYS A 209 -16.84 12.25 -21.60
CA LYS A 209 -15.44 12.24 -22.03
C LYS A 209 -14.55 11.40 -21.09
N LEU A 210 -14.75 11.50 -19.78
CA LEU A 210 -14.03 10.67 -18.82
C LEU A 210 -14.35 9.18 -18.99
N ILE A 211 -15.63 8.82 -19.16
CA ILE A 211 -16.05 7.44 -19.41
C ILE A 211 -15.42 6.90 -20.71
N MET A 212 -15.38 7.71 -21.77
CA MET A 212 -14.71 7.34 -23.02
C MET A 212 -13.22 7.06 -22.81
N ASN A 213 -12.51 7.90 -22.07
CA ASN A 213 -11.10 7.69 -21.74
C ASN A 213 -10.88 6.40 -20.93
N MET A 214 -11.76 6.12 -19.96
CA MET A 214 -11.70 4.88 -19.18
C MET A 214 -11.96 3.65 -20.05
N ASN A 215 -12.94 3.70 -20.96
CA ASN A 215 -13.24 2.61 -21.90
C ASN A 215 -12.06 2.32 -22.83
N GLU A 216 -11.43 3.37 -23.38
CA GLU A 216 -10.24 3.22 -24.22
C GLU A 216 -9.08 2.56 -23.45
N LEU A 217 -8.89 2.94 -22.17
CA LEU A 217 -7.82 2.38 -21.35
C LEU A 217 -8.10 0.92 -20.98
N THR A 218 -9.32 0.59 -20.53
CA THR A 218 -9.73 -0.80 -20.22
C THR A 218 -9.61 -1.72 -21.44
N GLY A 219 -9.82 -1.21 -22.65
CA GLY A 219 -9.62 -1.98 -23.89
C GLY A 219 -8.14 -2.26 -24.24
N LYS A 220 -7.20 -1.48 -23.68
CA LYS A 220 -5.77 -1.57 -23.97
C LYS A 220 -4.96 -2.24 -22.85
N CYS A 221 -5.44 -2.20 -21.62
CA CYS A 221 -4.74 -2.72 -20.45
C CYS A 221 -5.73 -3.21 -19.39
N HIS A 222 -5.25 -4.02 -18.44
CA HIS A 222 -6.05 -4.64 -17.39
C HIS A 222 -6.44 -3.67 -16.25
N VAL A 223 -6.83 -2.43 -16.57
CA VAL A 223 -7.32 -1.45 -15.59
C VAL A 223 -8.85 -1.49 -15.54
N ASP A 224 -9.40 -1.84 -14.38
CA ASP A 224 -10.85 -1.90 -14.13
C ASP A 224 -11.35 -0.57 -13.53
N PHE A 225 -12.22 0.11 -14.26
CA PHE A 225 -12.88 1.36 -13.85
C PHE A 225 -14.39 1.19 -13.60
N LYS A 226 -14.89 -0.04 -13.38
CA LYS A 226 -16.35 -0.30 -13.25
C LYS A 226 -16.98 0.54 -12.16
N ARG A 227 -16.32 0.67 -11.01
CA ARG A 227 -16.85 1.40 -9.86
C ARG A 227 -16.91 2.90 -10.15
N GLU A 228 -15.84 3.45 -10.71
CA GLU A 228 -15.69 4.87 -11.05
C GLU A 228 -16.68 5.27 -12.13
N LYS A 229 -16.88 4.44 -13.15
CA LYS A 229 -17.90 4.64 -14.18
C LYS A 229 -19.28 4.68 -13.57
N MET A 230 -19.62 3.70 -12.73
CA MET A 230 -20.94 3.62 -12.09
C MET A 230 -21.21 4.85 -11.20
N ASP A 231 -20.24 5.29 -10.40
CA ASP A 231 -20.36 6.52 -9.60
C ASP A 231 -20.65 7.74 -10.49
N LEU A 232 -19.88 7.89 -11.57
CA LEU A 232 -19.98 9.05 -12.45
C LEU A 232 -21.30 9.09 -13.24
N ILE A 233 -21.76 7.93 -13.74
CA ILE A 233 -23.06 7.77 -14.40
C ILE A 233 -24.19 8.19 -13.45
N ASN A 234 -24.15 7.70 -12.20
CA ASN A 234 -25.18 7.99 -11.20
C ASN A 234 -25.19 9.48 -10.83
N ARG A 235 -24.02 10.10 -10.60
CA ARG A 235 -23.91 11.51 -10.24
C ARG A 235 -24.39 12.44 -11.35
N CYS A 236 -24.09 12.12 -12.60
CA CYS A 236 -24.41 12.96 -13.75
C CYS A 236 -25.72 12.59 -14.47
N GLY A 237 -26.43 11.55 -14.03
CA GLY A 237 -27.67 11.10 -14.69
C GLY A 237 -27.47 10.78 -16.18
N LEU A 238 -26.40 10.05 -16.49
CA LEU A 238 -26.11 9.59 -17.85
C LEU A 238 -26.86 8.27 -18.11
N GLU A 239 -27.29 8.04 -19.35
CA GLU A 239 -27.78 6.71 -19.76
C GLU A 239 -26.59 5.75 -19.89
N MET A 240 -26.76 4.50 -19.44
CA MET A 240 -25.72 3.48 -19.59
C MET A 240 -25.52 3.18 -21.08
N VAL A 241 -24.31 3.45 -21.59
CA VAL A 241 -23.87 3.03 -22.94
C VAL A 241 -23.04 1.77 -22.83
#